data_AF-A0A819YXL5-F1
#
_entry.id   AF-A0A819YXL5-F1
#
_cell.length_a   1.000
_cell.length_b   1.000
_cell.length_c   1.000
_cell.angle_alpha   90.00
_cell.angle_beta   90.00
_cell.angle_gamma   90.00
#
_symmetry.space_group_name_H-M   'P 1'
#
loop_
_entity.id
_entity.type
_entity.pdbx_description
1 polymer ?
#
loop_
_entity_poly.entity_id
_entity_poly.type
_entity_poly.pdbx_seq_one_letter_code
_entity_poly.pdbx_strand_id
1 'polypeptide(L)' 'MNNNNNNNNNKQHKIILKWNKQELIFDLQSTQTLSELKSLIYAQTHILPDRQKLMGLKLKTSGIITNTTTIDELNL' A
#
# COMPACT_ATOMS: atom_id res chain seq x y z
N MET A 1 -16.74 -33.92 13.47
CA MET A 1 -16.86 -32.53 13.99
C MET A 1 -15.50 -31.88 13.89
N ASN A 2 -15.38 -30.86 13.01
CA ASN A 2 -14.64 -29.60 13.17
C ASN A 2 -14.24 -29.07 11.78
N ASN A 3 -15.14 -28.31 11.17
CA ASN A 3 -14.81 -27.43 10.05
C ASN A 3 -14.16 -26.17 10.62
N ASN A 4 -12.83 -26.12 10.64
CA ASN A 4 -12.11 -24.87 10.85
C ASN A 4 -12.03 -24.13 9.51
N ASN A 5 -13.06 -23.34 9.21
CA ASN A 5 -13.02 -22.35 8.15
C ASN A 5 -12.14 -21.18 8.58
N ASN A 6 -10.83 -21.28 8.35
CA ASN A 6 -9.93 -20.13 8.39
C ASN A 6 -10.15 -19.29 7.13
N ASN A 7 -11.16 -18.42 7.15
CA ASN A 7 -11.29 -17.34 6.18
C ASN A 7 -10.19 -16.30 6.46
N ASN A 8 -8.97 -16.59 6.00
CA ASN A 8 -7.95 -15.57 5.85
C ASN A 8 -8.40 -14.64 4.72
N ASN A 9 -8.98 -13.50 5.10
CA ASN A 9 -9.30 -12.40 4.20
C ASN A 9 -8.00 -11.79 3.65
N ASN A 10 -7.26 -12.54 2.82
CA ASN A 10 -6.10 -12.07 2.07
C ASN A 10 -6.58 -11.20 0.91
N LYS A 11 -7.24 -10.10 1.25
CA LYS A 11 -7.65 -9.11 0.29
C LYS A 11 -6.38 -8.44 -0.23
N GLN A 12 -6.22 -8.48 -1.55
CA GLN A 12 -5.07 -7.89 -2.24
C GLN A 12 -5.49 -6.61 -2.93
N HIS A 13 -4.59 -5.65 -2.98
CA HIS A 13 -4.75 -4.38 -3.66
C HIS A 13 -3.65 -4.22 -4.69
N LYS A 14 -4.06 -3.94 -5.93
CA LYS A 14 -3.15 -3.54 -7.00
C LYS A 14 -2.99 -2.02 -6.97
N ILE A 15 -1.80 -1.55 -6.64
CA ILE A 15 -1.45 -0.13 -6.59
C ILE A 15 -0.67 0.23 -7.85
N ILE A 16 -1.13 1.26 -8.56
CA ILE A 16 -0.46 1.80 -9.74
C ILE A 16 0.14 3.15 -9.37
N LEU A 17 1.47 3.23 -9.32
CA LEU A 17 2.21 4.46 -9.13
C LEU A 17 2.66 5.03 -10.48
N LYS A 18 2.16 6.22 -10.82
CA LYS A 18 2.65 6.97 -11.98
C LYS A 18 3.94 7.70 -11.62
N TRP A 19 5.02 7.36 -12.30
CA TRP A 19 6.36 7.89 -12.02
C TRP A 19 7.12 8.15 -13.33
N ASN A 20 7.57 9.39 -13.58
CA ASN A 20 8.36 9.75 -14.77
C ASN A 20 7.84 9.20 -16.12
N LYS A 21 6.53 9.35 -16.38
CA LYS A 21 5.83 8.82 -17.58
C LYS A 21 5.79 7.28 -17.67
N GLN A 22 6.15 6.59 -16.60
CA GLN A 22 6.03 5.14 -16.46
C GLN A 22 4.99 4.81 -15.37
N GLU A 23 4.49 3.58 -15.41
CA GLU A 23 3.62 3.04 -14.38
C GLU A 23 4.36 1.91 -13.67
N LEU A 24 4.50 2.04 -12.34
CA LEU A 24 5.01 0.99 -11.47
C LEU A 24 3.81 0.32 -10.81
N ILE A 25 3.75 -0.99 -10.86
CA ILE A 25 2.63 -1.78 -10.35
C ILE A 25 3.11 -2.57 -9.14
N PHE A 26 2.36 -2.49 -8.04
CA PHE A 26 2.65 -3.22 -6.81
C PHE A 26 1.39 -3.95 -6.35
N ASP A 27 1.51 -5.25 -6.09
CA ASP A 27 0.47 -6.05 -5.48
C ASP A 27 0.77 -6.15 -3.97
N LEU A 28 -0.13 -5.58 -3.15
CA LEU A 28 0.03 -5.57 -1.68
C LEU A 28 -1.16 -6.24 -1.00
N GLN A 29 -0.91 -6.88 0.13
CA GLN A 29 -1.96 -7.34 1.02
C GLN A 29 -2.57 -6.15 1.77
N SER A 30 -3.86 -6.23 2.07
CA SER A 30 -4.61 -5.23 2.85
C SER A 30 -3.96 -4.89 4.20
N THR A 31 -3.26 -5.85 4.83
CA THR A 31 -2.58 -5.67 6.12
C THR A 31 -1.22 -5.00 6.02
N GLN A 32 -0.66 -4.89 4.81
CA GLN A 32 0.61 -4.20 4.62
C GLN A 32 0.46 -2.71 4.84
N THR A 33 1.55 -2.06 5.19
CA THR A 33 1.60 -0.66 5.57
C THR A 33 2.15 0.21 4.44
N LEU A 34 1.92 1.52 4.56
CA LEU A 34 2.52 2.51 3.68
C LEU A 34 4.05 2.48 3.72
N SER A 35 4.65 2.13 4.87
CA SER A 35 6.10 1.93 5.00
C SER A 35 6.59 0.82 4.06
N GLU A 36 5.87 -0.29 3.97
CA GLU A 36 6.23 -1.39 3.08
C GLU A 36 6.09 -0.99 1.61
N LEU A 37 5.02 -0.27 1.24
CA LEU A 37 4.87 0.29 -0.10
C LEU A 37 6.06 1.20 -0.46
N LYS A 38 6.47 2.11 0.44
CA LYS A 38 7.62 2.99 0.22
C LYS A 38 8.94 2.22 0.04
N SER A 39 9.13 1.12 0.77
CA SER A 39 10.27 0.23 0.59
C SER A 39 10.29 -0.42 -0.79
N LEU A 40 9.12 -0.86 -1.29
CA LEU A 40 8.99 -1.41 -2.65
C LEU A 40 9.28 -0.36 -3.72
N ILE A 41 8.81 0.87 -3.53
CA ILE A 41 9.11 2.00 -4.43
C ILE A 41 10.61 2.29 -4.43
N TYR A 42 11.27 2.29 -3.27
CA TYR A 42 12.72 2.47 -3.18
C TYR A 42 13.48 1.39 -3.95
N ALA A 43 13.07 0.12 -3.84
CA ALA A 43 13.71 -0.97 -4.57
C ALA A 43 13.68 -0.78 -6.10
N GLN A 44 12.63 -0.13 -6.64
CA GLN A 44 12.47 0.12 -8.08
C GLN A 44 13.05 1.46 -8.55
N THR A 45 13.02 2.49 -7.69
CA THR A 45 13.35 3.88 -8.08
C THR A 45 14.65 4.39 -7.49
N HIS A 46 15.18 3.70 -6.47
CA HIS A 46 16.29 4.15 -5.61
C HIS A 46 16.05 5.49 -4.89
N ILE A 47 14.80 5.95 -4.79
CA ILE A 47 14.44 7.17 -4.07
C ILE A 47 14.12 6.81 -2.62
N LEU A 48 14.88 7.38 -1.68
CA LEU A 48 14.71 7.11 -0.25
C LEU A 48 13.25 7.35 0.21
N PRO A 49 12.68 6.51 1.08
CA PRO A 49 11.30 6.62 1.57
C PRO A 49 10.89 8.02 2.04
N ASP A 50 11.78 8.74 2.73
CA ASP A 50 11.52 10.09 3.24
C ASP A 50 11.46 11.16 2.13
N ARG A 51 12.03 10.87 0.96
CA ARG A 51 11.97 11.75 -0.23
C ARG A 51 10.78 11.43 -1.14
N GLN A 52 10.03 10.35 -0.86
CA GLN A 52 8.87 9.95 -1.63
C GLN A 52 7.62 10.71 -1.16
N LYS A 53 7.23 11.75 -1.90
CA LYS A 53 5.94 12.43 -1.70
C LYS A 53 4.86 11.72 -2.53
N LEU A 54 4.14 10.80 -1.90
CA LEU A 54 3.04 10.08 -2.53
C LEU A 54 1.81 11.00 -2.64
N MET A 55 1.45 11.37 -3.87
CA MET A 55 0.33 12.26 -4.16
C MET A 55 -0.93 11.47 -4.49
N GLY A 56 -2.10 12.02 -4.16
CA GLY A 56 -3.40 11.40 -4.46
C GLY A 56 -3.85 10.35 -3.44
N LEU A 57 -3.04 10.05 -2.42
CA LEU A 57 -3.47 9.18 -1.32
C LEU A 57 -4.53 9.87 -0.46
N LYS A 58 -5.63 9.14 -0.21
CA LYS A 58 -6.71 9.55 0.69
C LYS A 58 -7.05 8.37 1.58
N LEU A 59 -7.41 8.64 2.83
CA LEU A 59 -8.00 7.63 3.71
C LEU A 59 -9.47 7.43 3.34
N LYS A 60 -9.99 6.24 3.62
CA LYS A 60 -11.45 5.96 3.54
C LYS A 60 -12.23 6.76 4.59
N THR A 61 -11.58 7.12 5.70
CA THR A 61 -12.13 7.91 6.81
C THR A 61 -11.30 9.17 7.07
N SER A 62 -11.82 10.13 7.83
CA SER A 62 -11.04 11.31 8.24
C SER A 62 -9.85 10.91 9.13
N GLY A 63 -8.68 11.51 8.91
CA GLY A 63 -7.47 11.22 9.69
C GLY A 63 -6.18 11.69 9.03
N ILE A 64 -5.05 11.28 9.62
CA ILE A 64 -3.71 11.56 9.11
C ILE A 64 -3.11 10.26 8.57
N ILE A 65 -2.54 10.33 7.36
CA ILE A 65 -1.81 9.20 6.77
C ILE A 65 -0.40 9.17 7.39
N THR A 66 -0.03 8.04 7.96
CA THR A 66 1.31 7.78 8.54
C THR A 66 1.95 6.57 7.88
N ASN A 67 3.21 6.28 8.22
CA ASN A 67 3.90 5.10 7.70
C ASN A 67 3.30 3.77 8.23
N THR A 68 2.51 3.81 9.30
CA THR A 68 1.83 2.65 9.88
C THR A 68 0.42 2.45 9.33
N THR A 69 -0.10 3.41 8.56
CA THR A 69 -1.39 3.27 7.86
C THR A 69 -1.33 2.06 6.93
N THR A 70 -2.33 1.19 7.04
CA THR A 70 -2.45 -0.02 6.22
C THR A 70 -3.02 0.29 4.85
N ILE A 71 -2.78 -0.59 3.87
CA ILE A 71 -3.30 -0.42 2.51
C ILE A 71 -4.84 -0.44 2.49
N ASP A 72 -5.49 -1.22 3.36
CA ASP A 72 -6.96 -1.23 3.41
C ASP A 72 -7.56 0.04 4.04
N GLU A 73 -6.79 0.86 4.76
CA GLU A 73 -7.29 2.16 5.25
C GLU A 73 -7.32 3.23 4.14
N LEU A 74 -6.60 3.00 3.04
CA LEU A 74 -6.53 3.91 1.91
C LEU A 74 -7.71 3.72 0.95
N ASN A 75 -8.21 4.82 0.40
CA ASN A 75 -9.21 4.84 -0.65
C ASN A 75 -8.51 4.68 -2.01
N LEU A 76 -8.19 3.43 -2.36
CA LEU A 76 -7.47 3.01 -3.55
C LEU A 76 -8.38 2.25 -4.52
#